data_AF-A0A6I0K1X6-F1
#
_entry.id   AF-A0A6I0K1X6-F1
#
_cell.length_a   1.000
_cell.length_b   1.000
_cell.length_c   1.000
_cell.angle_alpha   90.00
_cell.angle_beta   90.00
_cell.angle_gamma   90.00
#
_symmetry.space_group_name_H-M   'P 1'
#
loop_
_entity.id
_entity.type
_entity.pdbx_description
1 polymer ?
#
loop_
_entity_poly.entity_id
_entity_poly.type
_entity_poly.pdbx_seq_one_letter_code
_entity_poly.pdbx_strand_id
1 'polypeptide(L)'
;MKKSFEEALKHRRTYYSITNQSPVSDEEIERIVNLAVTHVPFAFNSQSTRVVLLLGENHKKLWHIVKETLRKIVPPEVFKTTEAKIDNSFASGYGTVLFFEDQSVVKGLQEAFSSYKDNFPGWSLQTSAMHQLAVWTMLEDVGFGASLQHYNPLIDEEVRHTWHLPEEWHLIAEMPFGLPVQG
;
A
#
# COMPACT_ATOMS: atom_id res chain seq x y z
N MET A 1 -25.32 8.12 -4.58
CA MET A 1 -25.12 9.18 -3.56
C MET A 1 -23.69 9.08 -3.05
N LYS A 2 -23.02 10.21 -2.84
CA LYS A 2 -21.70 10.21 -2.19
C LYS A 2 -21.90 9.84 -0.72
N LYS A 3 -21.15 8.85 -0.21
CA LYS A 3 -21.22 8.44 1.19
C LYS A 3 -20.70 9.58 2.08
N SER A 4 -21.30 9.75 3.25
CA SER A 4 -20.69 10.51 4.33
C SER A 4 -19.41 9.80 4.81
N PHE A 5 -18.54 10.49 5.53
CA PHE A 5 -17.33 9.88 6.07
C PHE A 5 -17.64 8.68 7.01
N GLU A 6 -18.67 8.80 7.84
CA GLU A 6 -19.10 7.70 8.72
C GLU A 6 -19.56 6.47 7.91
N GLU A 7 -20.37 6.69 6.87
CA GLU A 7 -20.83 5.61 5.98
C GLU A 7 -19.67 4.96 5.22
N ALA A 8 -18.73 5.77 4.72
CA ALA A 8 -17.56 5.28 4.00
C ALA A 8 -16.66 4.41 4.91
N LEU A 9 -16.42 4.85 6.15
CA LEU A 9 -15.65 4.07 7.13
C LEU A 9 -16.34 2.76 7.52
N LYS A 10 -17.67 2.75 7.67
CA LYS A 10 -18.45 1.54 7.95
C LYS A 10 -18.45 0.58 6.76
N HIS A 11 -18.52 1.13 5.55
CA HIS A 11 -18.57 0.36 4.32
C HIS A 11 -17.24 -0.34 4.03
N ARG A 12 -16.12 0.32 4.32
CA ARG A 12 -14.77 -0.19 4.09
C ARG A 12 -14.54 -1.53 4.82
N ARG A 13 -14.18 -2.59 4.10
CA ARG A 13 -13.91 -3.94 4.64
C ARG A 13 -12.68 -4.57 4.01
N THR A 14 -12.17 -5.62 4.64
CA THR A 14 -11.11 -6.45 4.05
C THR A 14 -11.71 -7.43 3.07
N TYR A 15 -11.25 -7.36 1.82
CA TYR A 15 -11.57 -8.30 0.75
C TYR A 15 -10.31 -9.06 0.35
N TYR A 16 -10.32 -10.37 0.58
CA TYR A 16 -9.28 -11.27 0.04
C TYR A 16 -9.68 -11.85 -1.32
N SER A 17 -10.98 -11.97 -1.60
CA SER A 17 -11.45 -12.46 -2.90
C SER A 17 -11.69 -11.29 -3.84
N ILE A 18 -10.68 -10.96 -4.65
CA ILE A 18 -10.70 -9.87 -5.63
C ILE A 18 -10.33 -10.39 -7.01
N THR A 19 -10.82 -9.72 -8.06
CA THR A 19 -10.51 -10.01 -9.46
C THR A 19 -9.70 -8.89 -10.12
N ASN A 20 -9.19 -9.19 -11.32
CA ASN A 20 -8.42 -8.26 -12.15
C ASN A 20 -9.32 -7.34 -12.99
N GLN A 21 -10.54 -7.08 -12.52
CA GLN A 21 -11.45 -6.12 -13.14
C GLN A 21 -11.42 -4.80 -12.36
N SER A 22 -11.71 -3.72 -13.07
CA SER A 22 -11.85 -2.39 -12.50
C SER A 22 -13.22 -1.79 -12.81
N PRO A 23 -13.92 -1.21 -11.83
CA PRO A 23 -15.17 -0.48 -12.05
C PRO A 23 -14.94 0.95 -12.59
N VAL A 24 -13.69 1.44 -12.62
CA VAL A 24 -13.31 2.80 -13.06
C VAL A 24 -12.05 2.78 -13.94
N SER A 25 -11.65 3.91 -14.52
CA SER A 25 -10.42 3.99 -15.32
C SER A 25 -9.17 4.15 -14.46
N ASP A 26 -7.99 3.89 -15.05
CA ASP A 26 -6.69 4.06 -14.37
C ASP A 26 -6.48 5.50 -13.90
N GLU A 27 -6.92 6.49 -14.69
CA GLU A 27 -6.84 7.91 -14.33
C GLU A 27 -7.66 8.24 -13.08
N GLU A 28 -8.79 7.56 -12.87
CA GLU A 28 -9.59 7.75 -11.67
C GLU A 28 -8.91 7.13 -10.43
N ILE A 29 -8.22 5.99 -10.60
CA ILE A 29 -7.41 5.38 -9.53
C ILE A 29 -6.26 6.31 -9.16
N GLU A 30 -5.54 6.84 -10.15
CA GLU A 30 -4.46 7.82 -9.94
C GLU A 30 -4.98 9.08 -9.25
N ARG A 31 -6.16 9.58 -9.65
CA ARG A 31 -6.80 10.73 -9.00
C ARG A 31 -7.11 10.46 -7.52
N ILE A 32 -7.60 9.27 -7.18
CA ILE A 32 -7.86 8.86 -5.80
C ILE A 32 -6.58 8.86 -4.98
N VAL A 33 -5.52 8.21 -5.48
CA VAL A 33 -4.23 8.14 -4.79
C VAL A 33 -3.63 9.54 -4.61
N ASN A 34 -3.63 10.36 -5.65
CA ASN A 34 -3.13 11.73 -5.61
C ASN A 34 -3.90 12.61 -4.60
N LEU A 35 -5.23 12.48 -4.54
CA LEU A 35 -6.06 13.23 -3.60
C LEU A 35 -5.72 12.86 -2.14
N ALA A 36 -5.56 11.57 -1.85
CA ALA A 36 -5.16 11.12 -0.51
C ALA A 36 -3.76 11.65 -0.13
N VAL A 37 -2.77 11.51 -1.00
CA VAL A 37 -1.40 12.00 -0.77
C VAL A 37 -1.34 13.52 -0.59
N THR A 38 -2.18 14.26 -1.30
CA THR A 38 -2.18 15.73 -1.24
C THR A 38 -2.84 16.27 0.02
N HIS A 39 -3.89 15.61 0.53
CA HIS A 39 -4.78 16.20 1.53
C HIS A 39 -4.76 15.51 2.90
N VAL A 40 -4.17 14.32 3.04
CA VAL A 40 -3.99 13.71 4.36
C VAL A 40 -2.90 14.47 5.10
N PRO A 41 -3.13 14.83 6.39
CA PRO A 41 -2.21 15.69 7.12
C PRO A 41 -0.92 14.97 7.52
N PHE A 42 0.13 15.78 7.66
CA PHE A 42 1.44 15.37 8.13
C PHE A 42 1.77 16.10 9.43
N ALA A 43 2.45 15.43 10.36
CA ALA A 43 3.09 16.13 11.46
C ALA A 43 4.06 17.18 10.90
N PHE A 44 3.95 18.43 11.37
CA PHE A 44 4.76 19.55 10.89
C PHE A 44 4.68 19.82 9.38
N ASN A 45 3.62 19.35 8.71
CA ASN A 45 3.52 19.38 7.24
C ASN A 45 4.73 18.73 6.53
N SER A 46 5.32 17.69 7.14
CA SER A 46 6.57 17.07 6.70
C SER A 46 6.53 16.47 5.30
N GLN A 47 5.36 15.97 4.87
CA GLN A 47 5.16 15.30 3.59
C GLN A 47 6.16 14.15 3.40
N SER A 48 6.33 13.27 4.40
CA SER A 48 7.25 12.12 4.36
C SER A 48 6.69 10.90 3.62
N THR A 49 5.37 10.77 3.48
CA THR A 49 4.74 9.66 2.78
C THR A 49 5.05 9.70 1.29
N ARG A 50 5.31 8.52 0.73
CA ARG A 50 5.47 8.29 -0.70
C ARG A 50 4.60 7.10 -1.09
N VAL A 51 3.96 7.19 -2.25
CA VAL A 51 3.06 6.14 -2.72
C VAL A 51 3.46 5.74 -4.13
N VAL A 52 3.51 4.44 -4.38
CA VAL A 52 3.72 3.89 -5.72
C VAL A 52 2.49 3.07 -6.09
N LEU A 53 1.83 3.47 -7.17
CA LEU A 53 0.69 2.75 -7.74
C LEU A 53 1.20 1.77 -8.81
N LEU A 54 0.96 0.48 -8.60
CA LEU A 54 1.32 -0.58 -9.54
C LEU A 54 0.05 -1.16 -10.17
N LEU A 55 -0.08 -1.02 -11.49
CA LEU A 55 -1.18 -1.57 -12.29
C LEU A 55 -0.65 -2.58 -13.31
N GLY A 56 -1.54 -3.42 -13.85
CA GLY A 56 -1.23 -4.33 -14.96
C GLY A 56 -0.03 -5.25 -14.69
N GLU A 57 0.97 -5.22 -15.56
CA GLU A 57 2.17 -6.07 -15.41
C GLU A 57 3.03 -5.70 -14.20
N ASN A 58 3.04 -4.44 -13.77
CA ASN A 58 3.76 -4.03 -12.56
C ASN A 58 3.14 -4.63 -11.29
N HIS A 59 1.80 -4.70 -11.23
CA HIS A 59 1.10 -5.39 -10.15
C HIS A 59 1.50 -6.86 -10.07
N LYS A 60 1.46 -7.58 -11.21
CA LYS A 60 1.87 -8.99 -11.26
C LYS A 60 3.35 -9.17 -10.88
N LYS A 61 4.21 -8.26 -11.32
CA LYS A 61 5.65 -8.28 -11.02
C LYS A 61 5.92 -8.19 -9.53
N LEU A 62 5.19 -7.33 -8.79
CA LEU A 62 5.28 -7.28 -7.32
C LEU A 62 4.98 -8.64 -6.69
N TRP A 63 3.86 -9.26 -7.05
CA TRP A 63 3.47 -10.53 -6.43
C TRP A 63 4.38 -11.68 -6.86
N HIS A 64 5.01 -11.59 -8.03
CA HIS A 64 6.10 -12.49 -8.39
C HIS A 64 7.33 -12.30 -7.49
N ILE A 65 7.76 -11.06 -7.23
CA ILE A 65 8.85 -10.75 -6.28
C ILE A 65 8.55 -11.36 -4.90
N VAL A 66 7.34 -11.13 -4.38
CA VAL A 66 6.91 -11.69 -3.09
C VAL A 66 7.05 -13.22 -3.10
N LYS A 67 6.54 -13.90 -4.13
CA LYS A 67 6.63 -15.36 -4.22
C LYS A 67 8.07 -15.85 -4.26
N GLU A 68 8.93 -15.25 -5.08
CA GLU A 68 10.32 -15.69 -5.21
C GLU A 68 11.15 -15.40 -3.95
N THR A 69 10.88 -14.31 -3.25
CA THR A 69 11.47 -14.02 -1.94
C THR A 69 11.04 -15.07 -0.91
N LEU A 70 9.74 -15.37 -0.82
CA LEU A 70 9.23 -16.36 0.13
C LEU A 70 9.71 -17.78 -0.19
N ARG A 71 9.84 -18.15 -1.47
CA ARG A 71 10.33 -19.47 -1.92
C ARG A 71 11.71 -19.81 -1.34
N LYS A 72 12.54 -18.79 -1.08
CA LYS A 72 13.90 -18.96 -0.53
C LYS A 72 13.91 -19.25 0.98
N ILE A 73 12.85 -18.89 1.70
CA ILE A 73 12.81 -18.94 3.18
C ILE A 73 11.73 -19.89 3.73
N VAL A 74 10.67 -20.14 2.97
CA VAL A 74 9.57 -21.02 3.36
C VAL A 74 9.88 -22.45 2.90
N PRO A 75 9.77 -23.47 3.79
CA PRO A 75 9.97 -24.85 3.40
C PRO A 75 9.07 -25.27 2.22
N PRO A 76 9.57 -26.06 1.25
CA PRO A 76 8.82 -26.44 0.05
C PRO A 76 7.42 -27.04 0.31
N GLU A 77 7.27 -27.73 1.45
CA GLU A 77 6.09 -28.47 1.88
C GLU A 77 4.93 -27.52 2.23
N VAL A 78 5.25 -26.34 2.75
CA VAL A 78 4.28 -25.28 3.09
C VAL A 78 4.20 -24.18 2.04
N PHE A 79 5.19 -24.05 1.16
CA PHE A 79 5.22 -23.00 0.14
C PHE A 79 4.01 -23.04 -0.79
N LYS A 80 3.50 -24.23 -1.15
CA LYS A 80 2.30 -24.37 -2.01
C LYS A 80 1.08 -23.62 -1.47
N THR A 81 0.86 -23.64 -0.15
CA THR A 81 -0.27 -22.93 0.47
C THR A 81 -0.05 -21.42 0.45
N THR A 82 1.19 -20.97 0.68
CA THR A 82 1.55 -19.55 0.60
C THR A 82 1.40 -19.01 -0.83
N GLU A 83 1.89 -19.74 -1.82
CA GLU A 83 1.76 -19.43 -3.24
C GLU A 83 0.28 -19.33 -3.64
N ALA A 84 -0.54 -20.32 -3.26
CA ALA A 84 -1.97 -20.29 -3.54
C ALA A 84 -2.69 -19.09 -2.90
N LYS A 85 -2.30 -18.68 -1.68
CA LYS A 85 -2.86 -17.48 -1.04
C LYS A 85 -2.49 -16.23 -1.83
N ILE A 86 -1.23 -16.09 -2.26
CA ILE A 86 -0.79 -14.93 -3.03
C ILE A 86 -1.53 -14.88 -4.37
N ASP A 87 -1.59 -16.00 -5.08
CA ASP A 87 -2.19 -16.06 -6.41
C ASP A 87 -3.69 -15.80 -6.39
N ASN A 88 -4.41 -16.34 -5.41
CA ASN A 88 -5.87 -16.24 -5.37
C ASN A 88 -6.42 -15.04 -4.59
N SER A 89 -5.57 -14.34 -3.81
CA SER A 89 -6.03 -13.21 -2.99
C SER A 89 -5.38 -11.88 -3.28
N PHE A 90 -4.16 -11.87 -3.82
CA PHE A 90 -3.39 -10.65 -3.98
C PHE A 90 -3.06 -10.39 -5.45
N ALA A 91 -2.41 -11.36 -6.11
CA ALA A 91 -2.04 -11.29 -7.51
C ALA A 91 -3.23 -11.43 -8.47
N SER A 92 -4.38 -11.91 -7.97
CA SER A 92 -5.64 -11.95 -8.73
C SER A 92 -6.30 -10.58 -8.87
N GLY A 93 -5.81 -9.56 -8.15
CA GLY A 93 -6.36 -8.21 -8.16
C GLY A 93 -6.08 -7.43 -9.44
N TYR A 94 -6.56 -6.19 -9.46
CA TYR A 94 -6.33 -5.24 -10.54
C TYR A 94 -5.00 -4.51 -10.39
N GLY A 95 -4.68 -4.11 -9.16
CA GLY A 95 -3.52 -3.29 -8.85
C GLY A 95 -3.05 -3.43 -7.41
N THR A 96 -1.95 -2.75 -7.09
CA THR A 96 -1.43 -2.65 -5.73
C THR A 96 -0.90 -1.25 -5.45
N VAL A 97 -1.26 -0.70 -4.30
CA VAL A 97 -0.70 0.55 -3.79
C VAL A 97 0.39 0.21 -2.77
N LEU A 98 1.62 0.65 -3.01
CA LEU A 98 2.74 0.53 -2.07
C LEU A 98 2.88 1.84 -1.28
N PHE A 99 2.96 1.74 0.04
CA PHE A 99 3.11 2.90 0.94
C PHE A 99 4.51 2.92 1.52
N PHE A 100 5.21 4.03 1.37
CA PHE A 100 6.56 4.23 1.90
C PHE A 100 6.60 5.48 2.78
N GLU A 101 7.60 5.53 3.66
CA GLU A 101 8.00 6.74 4.38
C GLU A 101 9.44 7.09 4.04
N ASP A 102 9.64 8.32 3.55
CA ASP A 102 10.93 8.87 3.21
C ASP A 102 11.73 9.22 4.48
N GLN A 103 12.70 8.35 4.80
CA GLN A 103 13.51 8.47 6.01
C GLN A 103 14.45 9.69 5.97
N SER A 104 14.73 10.27 4.79
CA SER A 104 15.53 11.50 4.70
C SER A 104 14.78 12.68 5.33
N VAL A 105 13.48 12.78 5.08
CA VAL A 105 12.60 13.81 5.65
C VAL A 105 12.49 13.64 7.17
N VAL A 106 12.28 12.40 7.62
CA VAL A 106 12.19 12.09 9.06
C VAL A 106 13.48 12.46 9.78
N LYS A 107 14.64 12.05 9.26
CA LYS A 107 15.95 12.38 9.84
C LYS A 107 16.20 13.89 9.83
N GLY A 108 15.88 14.59 8.75
CA GLY A 108 16.00 16.05 8.67
C GLY A 108 15.19 16.77 9.75
N LEU A 109 14.00 16.26 10.10
CA LEU A 109 13.20 16.80 11.21
C LEU A 109 13.79 16.47 12.58
N GLN A 110 14.35 15.27 12.76
CA GLN A 110 15.06 14.91 13.99
C GLN A 110 16.26 15.82 14.25
N GLU A 111 16.98 16.21 13.20
CA GLU A 111 18.10 17.15 13.26
C GLU A 111 17.64 18.58 13.52
N ALA A 112 16.61 19.04 12.81
CA ALA A 112 16.08 20.40 12.95
C ALA A 112 15.39 20.66 14.31
N PHE A 113 14.76 19.63 14.89
CA PHE A 113 13.99 19.73 16.13
C PHE A 113 14.40 18.66 17.14
N SER A 114 15.64 18.75 17.60
CA SER A 114 16.28 17.75 18.48
C SER A 114 15.50 17.40 19.75
N SER A 115 14.73 18.34 20.32
CA SER A 115 13.89 18.10 21.50
C SER A 115 12.74 17.13 21.24
N TYR A 116 12.29 17.00 19.99
CA TYR A 116 11.21 16.10 19.57
C TYR A 116 11.72 14.91 18.75
N LYS A 117 13.04 14.75 18.59
CA LYS A 117 13.64 13.77 17.66
C LYS A 117 13.06 12.35 17.78
N ASP A 118 12.77 11.89 18.99
CA ASP A 118 12.31 10.52 19.22
C ASP A 118 10.84 10.33 18.82
N ASN A 119 10.08 11.41 18.60
CA ASN A 119 8.68 11.38 18.19
C ASN A 119 8.49 11.28 16.67
N PHE A 120 9.39 11.87 15.87
CA PHE A 120 9.21 11.95 14.41
C PHE A 120 9.04 10.58 13.72
N PRO A 121 9.77 9.52 14.11
CA PRO A 121 9.52 8.19 13.55
C PRO A 121 8.09 7.70 13.82
N GLY A 122 7.58 7.91 15.05
CA GLY A 122 6.21 7.55 15.41
C GLY A 122 5.15 8.36 14.65
N TRP A 123 5.38 9.66 14.49
CA TRP A 123 4.48 10.53 13.72
C TRP A 123 4.46 10.20 12.22
N SER A 124 5.61 9.83 11.64
CA SER A 124 5.69 9.34 10.27
C SER A 124 4.83 8.10 10.06
N LEU A 125 4.89 7.12 10.98
CA LEU A 125 4.03 5.93 10.91
C LEU A 125 2.54 6.24 11.07
N GLN A 126 2.17 7.17 11.95
CA GLN A 126 0.78 7.62 12.12
C GLN A 126 0.25 8.25 10.82
N THR A 127 1.05 9.11 10.18
CA THR A 127 0.73 9.68 8.87
C THR A 127 0.59 8.60 7.80
N SER A 128 1.50 7.62 7.74
CA SER A 128 1.40 6.51 6.79
C SER A 128 0.08 5.75 6.96
N ALA A 129 -0.31 5.43 8.19
CA ALA A 129 -1.57 4.75 8.49
C ALA A 129 -2.81 5.58 8.06
N MET A 130 -2.78 6.91 8.22
CA MET A 130 -3.85 7.78 7.72
C MET A 130 -3.97 7.74 6.19
N HIS A 131 -2.84 7.73 5.47
CA HIS A 131 -2.84 7.60 4.01
C HIS A 131 -3.39 6.25 3.55
N GLN A 132 -2.98 5.17 4.21
CA GLN A 132 -3.50 3.83 3.95
C GLN A 132 -5.03 3.80 4.14
N LEU A 133 -5.54 4.34 5.26
CA LEU A 133 -6.98 4.39 5.50
C LEU A 133 -7.73 5.24 4.45
N ALA A 134 -7.19 6.40 4.09
CA ALA A 134 -7.80 7.31 3.12
C ALA A 134 -7.90 6.66 1.73
N VAL A 135 -6.79 6.12 1.21
CA VAL A 135 -6.74 5.44 -0.08
C VAL A 135 -7.69 4.25 -0.09
N TRP A 136 -7.64 3.40 0.93
CA TRP A 136 -8.52 2.22 1.04
C TRP A 136 -9.99 2.62 0.99
N THR A 137 -10.39 3.59 1.82
CA THR A 137 -11.78 4.05 1.91
C THR A 137 -12.26 4.60 0.56
N MET A 138 -11.43 5.37 -0.14
CA MET A 138 -11.77 5.96 -1.43
C MET A 138 -11.85 4.93 -2.56
N LEU A 139 -10.96 3.92 -2.57
CA LEU A 139 -11.02 2.82 -3.53
C LEU A 139 -12.32 2.02 -3.37
N GLU A 140 -12.75 1.74 -2.14
CA GLU A 140 -14.02 1.05 -1.90
C GLU A 140 -15.24 1.90 -2.25
N ASP A 141 -15.15 3.22 -2.11
CA ASP A 141 -16.23 4.12 -2.51
C ASP A 141 -16.52 4.11 -4.02
N VAL A 142 -15.52 3.76 -4.84
CA VAL A 142 -15.69 3.56 -6.29
C VAL A 142 -15.91 2.09 -6.67
N GLY A 143 -16.06 1.20 -5.69
CA GLY A 143 -16.48 -0.19 -5.90
C GLY A 143 -15.37 -1.23 -5.94
N PHE A 144 -14.13 -0.87 -5.64
CA PHE A 144 -13.07 -1.87 -5.42
C PHE A 144 -13.24 -2.57 -4.07
N GLY A 145 -12.65 -3.75 -3.93
CA GLY A 145 -12.30 -4.36 -2.66
C GLY A 145 -10.78 -4.33 -2.51
N ALA A 146 -10.30 -4.23 -1.28
CA ALA A 146 -8.87 -4.23 -0.98
C ALA A 146 -8.55 -4.98 0.32
N SER A 147 -7.27 -5.30 0.49
CA SER A 147 -6.70 -5.76 1.75
C SER A 147 -5.35 -5.08 1.98
N LEU A 148 -4.78 -5.19 3.17
CA LEU A 148 -3.50 -4.58 3.52
C LEU A 148 -2.51 -5.66 3.98
N GLN A 149 -1.40 -5.76 3.28
CA GLN A 149 -0.33 -6.73 3.50
C GLN A 149 0.93 -6.02 4.00
N HIS A 150 1.82 -6.83 4.58
CA HIS A 150 3.10 -6.39 5.12
C HIS A 150 4.15 -7.46 4.85
N TYR A 151 4.61 -7.55 3.59
CA TYR A 151 5.73 -8.43 3.22
C TYR A 151 7.09 -7.74 3.39
N ASN A 152 7.10 -6.44 3.63
CA ASN A 152 8.23 -5.73 4.21
C ASN A 152 8.71 -6.35 5.54
N PRO A 153 10.02 -6.34 5.83
CA PRO A 153 11.10 -5.81 4.99
C PRO A 153 11.63 -6.82 3.95
N LEU A 154 11.00 -8.00 3.78
CA LEU A 154 11.57 -9.09 2.99
C LEU A 154 11.71 -8.74 1.50
N ILE A 155 10.80 -7.90 0.98
CA ILE A 155 10.77 -7.52 -0.44
C ILE A 155 11.37 -6.14 -0.73
N ASP A 156 11.74 -5.39 0.32
CA ASP A 156 12.12 -3.98 0.24
C ASP A 156 13.23 -3.69 -0.78
N GLU A 157 14.32 -4.46 -0.72
CA GLU A 157 15.48 -4.28 -1.60
C GLU A 157 15.09 -4.53 -3.07
N GLU A 158 14.46 -5.67 -3.36
CA GLU A 158 14.05 -6.03 -4.72
C GLU A 158 13.00 -5.07 -5.28
N VAL A 159 12.06 -4.59 -4.43
CA VAL A 159 11.08 -3.56 -4.80
C VAL A 159 11.80 -2.27 -5.19
N ARG A 160 12.73 -1.76 -4.35
CA ARG A 160 13.47 -0.54 -4.67
C ARG A 160 14.28 -0.68 -5.96
N HIS A 161 14.99 -1.79 -6.13
CA HIS A 161 15.75 -2.06 -7.35
C HIS A 161 14.85 -2.13 -8.59
N THR A 162 13.73 -2.84 -8.50
CA THR A 162 12.84 -3.09 -9.65
C THR A 162 12.25 -1.79 -10.22
N TRP A 163 11.88 -0.85 -9.35
CA TRP A 163 11.26 0.42 -9.76
C TRP A 163 12.18 1.64 -9.60
N HIS A 164 13.48 1.43 -9.36
CA HIS A 164 14.49 2.48 -9.18
C HIS A 164 14.08 3.52 -8.12
N LEU A 165 13.54 3.04 -7.00
CA LEU A 165 13.09 3.90 -5.91
C LEU A 165 14.26 4.29 -5.00
N PRO A 166 14.23 5.48 -4.38
CA PRO A 166 15.28 5.90 -3.44
C PRO A 166 15.48 4.91 -2.28
N GLU A 167 16.72 4.75 -1.82
CA GLU A 167 17.06 3.88 -0.69
C GLU A 167 16.43 4.34 0.63
N GLU A 168 16.20 5.64 0.75
CA GLU A 168 15.59 6.27 1.92
C GLU A 168 14.09 6.00 2.02
N TRP A 169 13.46 5.48 0.96
CA TRP A 169 12.05 5.11 0.99
C TRP A 169 11.90 3.74 1.64
N HIS A 170 11.41 3.77 2.88
CA HIS A 170 11.15 2.57 3.65
C HIS A 170 9.73 2.09 3.37
N LEU A 171 9.57 0.85 2.88
CA LEU A 171 8.26 0.28 2.59
C LEU A 171 7.52 -0.05 3.90
N ILE A 172 6.29 0.45 4.01
CA ILE A 172 5.44 0.29 5.19
C ILE A 172 4.37 -0.78 4.97
N ALA A 173 3.71 -0.79 3.82
CA ALA A 173 2.63 -1.72 3.53
C ALA A 173 2.34 -1.86 2.02
N GLU A 174 1.72 -2.98 1.63
CA GLU A 174 1.26 -3.25 0.28
C GLU A 174 -0.26 -3.50 0.25
N MET A 175 -1.02 -2.72 -0.52
CA MET A 175 -2.48 -2.80 -0.60
C MET A 175 -2.93 -3.31 -1.97
N PRO A 176 -3.08 -4.64 -2.17
CA PRO A 176 -3.73 -5.15 -3.35
C PRO A 176 -5.21 -4.76 -3.36
N PHE A 177 -5.70 -4.41 -4.54
CA PHE A 177 -7.09 -4.06 -4.76
C PHE A 177 -7.57 -4.59 -6.12
N GLY A 178 -8.88 -4.78 -6.25
CA GLY A 178 -9.54 -5.28 -7.45
C GLY A 178 -11.04 -5.37 -7.25
N LEU A 179 -11.81 -5.72 -8.29
CA LEU A 179 -13.25 -5.86 -8.13
C LEU A 179 -13.54 -7.01 -7.14
N PRO A 180 -14.30 -6.79 -6.06
CA PRO A 180 -14.56 -7.84 -5.09
C PRO A 180 -15.45 -8.91 -5.71
N VAL A 181 -15.08 -10.18 -5.53
CA VAL A 181 -15.97 -11.29 -5.86
C VAL A 181 -17.10 -11.24 -4.84
N GLN A 182 -18.33 -10.96 -5.29
CA GLN A 182 -19.50 -11.01 -4.40
C GLN A 182 -19.55 -12.38 -3.73
N GLY A 183 -19.62 -12.37 -2.40
CA GLY A 183 -20.23 -13.45 -1.63
C GLY A 183 -21.73 -13.29 -1.61
#